data_AF-A0A251XNS4-F1
#
_entry.id   AF-A0A251XNS4-F1
#
_cell.length_a   1.000
_cell.length_b   1.000
_cell.length_c   1.000
_cell.angle_alpha   90.00
_cell.angle_beta   90.00
_cell.angle_gamma   90.00
#
_symmetry.space_group_name_H-M   'P 1'
#
loop_
_entity.id
_entity.type
_entity.pdbx_description
1 polymer ?
#
loop_
_entity_poly.entity_id
_entity_poly.type
_entity_poly.pdbx_seq_one_letter_code
_entity_poly.pdbx_strand_id
1 'polypeptide(L)'
;MSGTGPGDPGERLPVDPAPALDADGAPLDMAALADYLDRGRTPRIAAYEDDPETRNALRALEHMRDLGRELVQVEAEEQEAPGDDFFRGVLAHISRESRAGRDIPLSHPDPAVRLALTRAPCAPWCARPATRCPASSSAGARSTATSRAPASPCGWSSP
;
A
#
# COMPACT_ATOMS: atom_id res chain seq x y z
N MET A 1 32.07 21.68 50.35
CA MET A 1 31.01 20.67 50.17
C MET A 1 30.31 21.00 48.87
N SER A 2 30.81 20.46 47.76
CA SER A 2 30.26 20.71 46.43
C SER A 2 29.24 19.61 46.13
N GLY A 3 27.97 19.98 46.00
CA GLY A 3 26.91 19.08 45.60
C GLY A 3 27.05 18.75 44.13
N THR A 4 27.39 17.50 43.83
CA THR A 4 27.17 16.87 42.52
C THR A 4 25.66 16.87 42.26
N GLY A 5 25.21 17.63 41.26
CA GLY A 5 23.81 17.60 40.82
C GLY A 5 23.45 16.21 40.29
N PRO A 6 22.20 15.74 40.49
CA PRO A 6 21.75 14.47 39.93
C PRO A 6 21.75 14.58 38.40
N GLY A 7 22.44 13.65 37.74
CA GLY A 7 22.48 13.55 36.29
C GLY A 7 21.06 13.40 35.73
N ASP A 8 20.81 14.08 34.62
CA ASP A 8 19.59 13.98 33.85
C ASP A 8 19.33 12.51 33.43
N PRO A 9 18.20 11.89 33.81
CA PRO A 9 17.85 10.53 33.39
C PRO A 9 17.41 10.43 31.92
N GLY A 10 17.40 11.54 31.18
CA GLY A 10 16.87 11.65 29.81
C GLY A 10 17.80 11.17 28.69
N GLU A 11 19.10 11.01 28.91
CA GLU A 11 20.05 10.69 27.84
C GLU A 11 20.31 9.17 27.72
N ARG A 12 19.25 8.39 27.50
CA ARG A 12 19.44 7.03 26.95
C ARG A 12 19.84 7.21 25.49
N LEU A 13 21.10 6.88 25.19
CA LEU A 13 21.64 6.79 23.83
C LEU A 13 20.61 6.13 22.88
N PRO A 14 20.49 6.55 21.61
CA PRO A 14 19.84 5.72 20.61
C PRO A 14 20.58 4.38 20.57
N VAL A 15 19.99 3.37 21.22
CA VAL A 15 20.33 1.97 20.97
C VAL A 15 19.76 1.72 19.59
N ASP A 16 20.55 1.94 18.55
CA ASP A 16 20.36 1.19 17.33
C ASP A 16 20.73 -0.24 17.70
N PRO A 17 19.76 -1.16 17.85
CA PRO A 17 20.10 -2.53 18.13
C PRO A 17 20.99 -3.00 16.98
N ALA A 18 22.12 -3.65 17.31
CA ALA A 18 22.89 -4.37 16.31
C ALA A 18 21.90 -5.25 15.51
N PRO A 19 22.04 -5.32 14.18
CA PRO A 19 21.11 -6.08 13.36
C PRO A 19 21.07 -7.51 13.91
N ALA A 20 19.87 -7.99 14.22
CA ALA A 20 19.70 -9.38 14.63
C ALA A 20 20.22 -10.26 13.49
N LEU A 21 20.99 -11.29 13.80
CA LEU A 21 21.62 -12.18 12.81
C LEU A 21 20.92 -13.54 12.84
N ASP A 22 20.82 -14.19 11.68
CA ASP A 22 20.40 -15.61 11.59
C ASP A 22 21.54 -16.56 11.96
N ALA A 23 21.25 -17.87 11.96
CA ALA A 23 22.25 -18.93 12.14
C ALA A 23 23.46 -18.83 11.20
N ASP A 24 23.29 -18.26 10.00
CA ASP A 24 24.37 -18.10 9.02
C ASP A 24 25.19 -16.81 9.24
N GLY A 25 24.82 -16.00 10.26
CA GLY A 25 25.45 -14.72 10.57
C GLY A 25 25.06 -13.60 9.61
N ALA A 26 24.04 -13.81 8.77
CA ALA A 26 23.47 -12.79 7.91
C ALA A 26 22.43 -11.96 8.68
N PRO A 27 22.27 -10.66 8.38
CA PRO A 27 21.28 -9.84 9.03
C PRO A 27 19.86 -10.35 8.72
N LEU A 28 19.06 -10.53 9.76
CA LEU A 28 17.65 -10.88 9.67
C LEU A 28 16.87 -9.77 8.98
N ASP A 29 16.13 -10.15 7.95
CA ASP A 29 15.17 -9.26 7.30
C ASP A 29 13.89 -9.15 8.14
N MET A 30 13.84 -8.11 8.98
CA MET A 30 12.71 -7.83 9.85
C MET A 30 11.40 -7.59 9.07
N ALA A 31 11.46 -7.04 7.85
CA ALA A 31 10.28 -6.83 7.03
C ALA A 31 9.73 -8.16 6.53
N ALA A 32 10.61 -9.08 6.08
CA ALA A 32 10.20 -10.42 5.68
C ALA A 32 9.59 -11.23 6.83
N LEU A 33 10.10 -11.06 8.06
CA LEU A 33 9.54 -11.69 9.26
C LEU A 33 8.16 -11.12 9.62
N ALA A 34 8.00 -9.80 9.53
CA ALA A 34 6.70 -9.16 9.72
C ALA A 34 5.67 -9.66 8.69
N ASP A 35 6.04 -9.69 7.41
CA ASP A 35 5.20 -10.24 6.34
C ASP A 35 4.83 -11.71 6.57
N TYR A 36 5.76 -12.51 7.07
CA TYR A 36 5.51 -13.91 7.41
C TYR A 36 4.50 -14.06 8.55
N LEU A 37 4.61 -13.22 9.59
CA LEU A 37 3.62 -13.17 10.67
C LEU A 37 2.26 -12.66 10.17
N ASP A 38 2.22 -11.69 9.26
CA ASP A 38 0.97 -11.17 8.68
C ASP A 38 0.22 -12.22 7.85
N ARG A 39 0.95 -13.14 7.22
CA ARG A 39 0.38 -14.33 6.56
C ARG A 39 -0.06 -15.43 7.53
N GLY A 40 0.02 -15.22 8.84
CA GLY A 40 -0.30 -16.23 9.84
C GLY A 40 0.60 -17.46 9.74
N ARG A 41 1.87 -17.26 9.40
CA ARG A 41 2.88 -18.33 9.28
C ARG A 41 2.54 -19.41 8.24
N THR A 42 1.82 -19.03 7.19
CA THR A 42 1.38 -19.94 6.11
C THR A 42 1.95 -19.50 4.74
N PRO A 43 2.63 -20.40 3.99
CA PRO A 43 3.07 -21.74 4.38
C PRO A 43 4.18 -21.69 5.43
N ARG A 44 4.35 -22.76 6.21
CA ARG A 44 5.41 -22.86 7.22
C ARG A 44 6.79 -22.85 6.55
N ILE A 45 7.66 -21.93 6.97
CA ILE A 45 9.03 -21.82 6.47
C ILE A 45 9.98 -22.37 7.54
N ALA A 46 10.60 -23.53 7.28
CA ALA A 46 11.49 -24.21 8.22
C ALA A 46 12.64 -23.33 8.70
N ALA A 47 13.26 -22.58 7.77
CA ALA A 47 14.37 -21.67 8.08
C ALA A 47 14.01 -20.62 9.16
N TYR A 48 12.75 -20.16 9.23
CA TYR A 48 12.33 -19.18 10.23
C TYR A 48 11.94 -19.80 11.58
N GLU A 49 11.61 -21.08 11.58
CA GLU A 49 10.99 -21.73 12.72
C GLU A 49 11.95 -22.67 13.46
N ASP A 50 12.98 -23.17 12.77
CA ASP A 50 13.96 -24.06 13.38
C ASP A 50 15.09 -23.24 14.05
N ASP A 51 15.43 -22.09 13.46
CA ASP A 51 16.45 -21.15 13.93
C ASP A 51 16.07 -20.44 15.25
N PRO A 52 16.88 -20.53 16.32
CA PRO A 52 16.56 -19.88 17.60
C PRO A 52 16.53 -18.35 17.53
N GLU A 53 17.43 -17.75 16.78
CA GLU A 53 17.56 -16.31 16.61
C GLU A 53 16.33 -15.75 15.88
N THR A 54 15.95 -16.35 14.75
CA THR A 54 14.74 -15.98 14.02
C THR A 54 13.49 -16.19 14.86
N ARG A 55 13.39 -17.28 15.63
CA ARG A 55 12.27 -17.49 16.56
C ARG A 55 12.20 -16.43 17.65
N ASN A 56 13.34 -15.96 18.16
CA ASN A 56 13.36 -14.89 19.14
C ASN A 56 12.86 -13.57 18.53
N ALA A 57 13.31 -13.25 17.31
CA ALA A 57 12.83 -12.09 16.57
C ALA A 57 11.32 -12.17 16.30
N LEU A 58 10.80 -13.33 15.87
CA LEU A 58 9.37 -13.56 15.68
C LEU A 58 8.58 -13.36 16.97
N ARG A 59 9.05 -13.89 18.11
CA ARG A 59 8.40 -13.71 19.41
C ARG A 59 8.35 -12.25 19.83
N ALA A 60 9.44 -11.51 19.63
CA ALA A 60 9.48 -10.08 19.95
C ALA A 60 8.48 -9.29 19.10
N LEU A 61 8.38 -9.59 17.79
CA LEU A 61 7.41 -8.98 16.89
C LEU A 61 5.96 -9.33 17.28
N GLU A 62 5.68 -10.59 17.62
CA GLU A 62 4.36 -11.02 18.09
C GLU A 62 3.96 -10.27 19.37
N HIS A 63 4.86 -10.22 20.36
CA HIS A 63 4.58 -9.52 21.61
C HIS A 63 4.27 -8.03 21.40
N MET A 64 5.03 -7.34 20.54
CA MET A 64 4.77 -5.94 20.21
C MET A 64 3.41 -5.76 19.53
N ARG A 65 3.03 -6.68 18.64
CA ARG A 65 1.73 -6.66 17.95
C ARG A 65 0.57 -6.89 18.91
N ASP A 66 0.74 -7.83 19.85
CA ASP A 66 -0.27 -8.14 20.86
C ASP A 66 -0.53 -6.94 21.77
N LEU A 67 0.54 -6.29 22.27
CA LEU A 67 0.42 -5.05 23.03
C LEU A 67 -0.25 -3.94 22.22
N GLY A 68 0.14 -3.78 20.95
CA GLY A 68 -0.49 -2.79 20.06
C GLY A 68 -1.99 -3.03 19.87
N ARG A 69 -2.40 -4.30 19.73
CA ARG A 69 -3.82 -4.68 19.65
C ARG A 69 -4.57 -4.40 20.94
N GLU A 70 -3.95 -4.70 22.08
CA GLU A 70 -4.53 -4.44 23.41
C GLU A 70 -4.77 -2.94 23.60
N LEU A 71 -3.81 -2.09 23.26
CA LEU A 71 -3.96 -0.63 23.36
C LEU A 71 -5.11 -0.11 22.49
N VAL A 72 -5.18 -0.55 21.22
CA VAL A 72 -6.28 -0.18 20.31
C VAL A 72 -7.63 -0.67 20.85
N GLN A 73 -7.66 -1.88 21.44
CA GLN A 73 -8.88 -2.44 22.01
C GLN A 73 -9.36 -1.63 23.22
N VAL A 74 -8.46 -1.25 24.13
CA VAL A 74 -8.78 -0.39 25.28
C VAL A 74 -9.33 0.96 24.80
N GLU A 75 -8.66 1.59 23.83
CA GLU A 75 -9.13 2.85 23.26
C GLU A 75 -10.51 2.71 22.61
N ALA A 76 -10.78 1.58 21.94
CA ALA A 76 -12.07 1.31 21.31
C ALA A 76 -13.18 1.04 22.33
N GLU A 77 -12.86 0.51 23.51
CA GLU A 77 -13.81 0.29 24.61
C GLU A 77 -14.16 1.59 25.34
N GLU A 78 -13.23 2.54 25.42
CA GLU A 78 -13.46 3.86 26.02
C GLU A 78 -14.21 4.82 25.10
N GLN A 79 -14.12 4.62 23.78
CA GLN A 79 -14.77 5.44 22.77
C GLN A 79 -16.17 4.92 22.43
N GLU A 80 -17.12 5.85 22.25
CA GLU A 80 -18.43 5.47 21.73
C GLU A 80 -18.34 5.06 20.27
N ALA A 81 -19.07 3.99 19.91
CA ALA A 81 -19.11 3.49 18.54
C ALA A 81 -19.57 4.59 17.58
N PRO A 82 -18.92 4.74 16.40
CA PRO A 82 -19.32 5.74 15.42
C PRO A 82 -20.79 5.55 15.01
N GLY A 83 -21.57 6.62 15.07
CA GLY A 83 -22.96 6.61 14.63
C GLY A 83 -23.11 6.56 13.10
N ASP A 84 -24.32 6.29 12.61
CA ASP A 84 -24.64 6.18 11.18
C ASP A 84 -24.22 7.40 10.35
N ASP A 85 -24.26 8.60 10.94
CA ASP A 85 -23.90 9.84 10.26
C ASP A 85 -22.40 9.90 9.91
N PHE A 86 -21.53 9.31 10.74
CA PHE A 86 -20.11 9.16 10.44
C PHE A 86 -19.91 8.32 9.17
N PHE A 87 -20.55 7.15 9.10
CA PHE A 87 -20.47 6.26 7.94
C PHE A 87 -21.04 6.90 6.68
N ARG A 88 -22.17 7.61 6.78
CA ARG A 88 -22.74 8.39 5.67
C ARG A 88 -21.75 9.45 5.18
N GLY A 89 -21.07 10.15 6.09
CA GLY A 89 -20.04 11.13 5.75
C GLY A 89 -18.85 10.52 4.99
N VAL A 90 -18.31 9.42 5.51
CA VAL A 90 -17.19 8.67 4.90
C VAL A 90 -17.56 8.19 3.49
N LEU A 91 -18.71 7.52 3.34
CA LEU A 91 -19.17 7.00 2.05
C LEU A 91 -19.44 8.13 1.05
N ALA A 92 -19.97 9.27 1.50
CA ALA A 92 -20.16 10.43 0.65
C ALA A 92 -18.82 11.01 0.15
N HIS A 93 -17.79 11.02 1.00
CA HIS A 93 -16.45 11.49 0.62
C HIS A 93 -15.80 10.54 -0.39
N ILE A 94 -15.77 9.24 -0.11
CA ILE A 94 -15.24 8.22 -1.04
C ILE A 94 -15.98 8.28 -2.38
N SER A 95 -17.31 8.45 -2.38
CA SER A 95 -18.11 8.56 -3.60
C SER A 95 -17.80 9.81 -4.43
N ARG A 96 -17.33 10.89 -3.80
CA ARG A 96 -16.89 12.11 -4.50
C ARG A 96 -15.51 11.89 -5.10
N GLU A 97 -14.56 11.36 -4.34
CA GLU A 97 -13.20 11.09 -4.81
C GLU A 97 -13.18 10.05 -5.94
N SER A 98 -14.00 8.99 -5.83
CA SER A 98 -14.13 7.97 -6.87
C SER A 98 -14.66 8.53 -8.20
N ARG A 99 -15.60 9.48 -8.15
CA ARG A 99 -16.07 10.20 -9.34
C ARG A 99 -15.00 11.14 -9.89
N ALA A 100 -14.30 11.87 -9.03
CA ALA A 100 -13.22 12.78 -9.43
C ALA A 100 -12.04 12.04 -10.09
N GLY A 101 -11.76 10.81 -9.68
CA GLY A 101 -10.73 9.95 -10.29
C GLY A 101 -11.15 9.27 -11.60
N ARG A 102 -12.41 9.41 -12.04
CA ARG A 102 -12.99 8.64 -13.15
C ARG A 102 -13.74 9.46 -14.20
N ASP A 103 -14.17 10.68 -13.88
CA ASP A 103 -14.89 11.55 -14.81
C ASP A 103 -14.09 12.84 -15.06
N ILE A 104 -13.29 12.82 -16.13
CA ILE A 104 -12.66 14.02 -16.69
C ILE A 104 -13.48 14.37 -17.95
N PRO A 105 -14.33 15.40 -17.94
CA PRO A 105 -15.12 15.78 -19.10
C PRO A 105 -14.22 16.45 -20.15
N LEU A 106 -13.53 15.63 -20.96
CA LEU A 106 -12.80 16.09 -22.13
C LEU A 106 -13.80 16.29 -23.28
N SER A 107 -14.22 17.53 -23.50
CA SER A 107 -15.07 17.88 -24.65
C SER A 107 -14.21 18.37 -25.82
N HIS A 108 -14.39 17.79 -27.02
CA HIS A 108 -13.75 18.25 -28.24
C HIS A 108 -14.77 19.03 -29.09
N PRO A 109 -14.42 20.17 -29.72
CA PRO A 109 -15.33 20.96 -30.56
C PRO A 109 -15.81 20.26 -31.86
N ASP A 110 -15.33 19.05 -32.15
CA ASP A 110 -15.71 18.29 -33.35
C ASP A 110 -16.51 17.05 -32.91
N PRO A 111 -17.81 16.94 -33.27
CA PRO A 111 -18.66 15.83 -32.84
C PRO A 111 -18.26 14.46 -33.43
N ALA A 112 -17.37 14.42 -34.43
CA ALA A 112 -16.86 13.18 -34.99
C ALA A 112 -15.73 12.54 -34.16
N VAL A 113 -15.14 13.27 -33.21
CA VAL A 113 -14.00 12.80 -32.41
C VAL A 113 -14.46 12.13 -31.13
N ARG A 114 -14.12 10.84 -30.96
CA ARG A 114 -14.32 10.07 -29.72
C ARG A 114 -13.00 9.99 -28.96
N LEU A 115 -12.92 10.64 -27.80
CA LEU A 115 -11.77 10.54 -26.91
C LEU A 115 -11.93 9.30 -26.01
N ALA A 116 -10.99 8.37 -26.07
CA ALA A 116 -10.94 7.19 -25.20
C ALA A 116 -9.65 7.23 -24.36
N LEU A 117 -9.79 7.26 -23.04
CA LEU A 117 -8.68 7.07 -22.11
C LEU A 117 -8.34 5.57 -22.06
N THR A 118 -7.42 5.15 -22.92
CA THR A 118 -6.89 3.78 -22.85
C THR A 118 -5.99 3.68 -21.62
N ARG A 119 -6.47 3.02 -20.55
CA ARG A 119 -5.60 2.61 -19.45
C ARG A 119 -4.53 1.70 -20.05
N ALA A 120 -3.28 2.13 -20.02
CA ALA A 120 -2.19 1.24 -20.37
C ALA A 120 -2.30 -0.01 -19.48
N PRO A 121 -2.14 -1.23 -20.03
CA PRO A 121 -2.15 -2.43 -19.20
C PRO A 121 -1.12 -2.24 -18.09
N CYS A 122 -1.54 -2.50 -16.84
CA CYS A 122 -0.61 -2.53 -15.72
C CYS A 122 0.36 -3.69 -16.01
N ALA A 123 1.57 -3.38 -16.48
CA ALA A 123 2.54 -4.41 -16.83
C ALA A 123 2.96 -5.18 -15.56
N PRO A 124 3.19 -6.50 -15.63
CA PRO A 124 3.57 -7.36 -14.49
C PRO A 124 5.00 -7.13 -13.96
N TRP A 125 5.53 -5.92 -14.10
CA TRP A 125 6.92 -5.55 -13.78
C TRP A 125 7.25 -5.62 -12.27
N CYS A 126 6.27 -5.76 -11.38
CA CYS A 126 6.54 -5.90 -9.94
C CYS A 126 6.96 -7.31 -9.48
N ALA A 127 7.25 -8.26 -10.38
CA ALA A 127 7.68 -9.61 -10.01
C ALA A 127 9.04 -9.99 -10.64
N ARG A 128 10.11 -9.22 -10.37
CA ARG A 128 11.51 -9.71 -10.39
C ARG A 128 12.52 -8.67 -9.88
N PRO A 129 13.53 -9.06 -9.08
CA PRO A 129 14.58 -8.15 -8.66
C PRO A 129 15.65 -7.98 -9.75
N ALA A 130 16.13 -6.74 -9.85
CA ALA A 130 17.33 -6.27 -10.54
C ALA A 130 17.40 -6.43 -12.08
N THR A 131 16.99 -5.40 -12.83
CA THR A 131 17.90 -4.78 -13.82
C THR A 131 17.46 -3.37 -14.20
N ARG A 132 18.45 -2.49 -14.18
CA ARG A 132 18.51 -1.08 -14.59
C ARG A 132 17.60 -0.74 -15.80
N CYS A 133 16.81 0.34 -15.69
CA CYS A 133 16.00 0.88 -16.79
C CYS A 133 16.88 1.30 -17.98
N PRO A 134 16.62 0.84 -19.22
CA PRO A 134 17.18 1.48 -20.41
C PRO A 134 16.37 2.74 -20.74
N ALA A 135 17.09 3.81 -21.07
CA ALA A 135 16.53 5.09 -21.49
C ALA A 135 15.60 4.93 -22.71
N SER A 136 14.52 5.73 -22.75
CA SER A 136 13.47 5.66 -23.76
C SER A 136 14.01 5.96 -25.17
N SER A 137 13.75 5.08 -26.13
CA SER A 137 13.80 5.41 -27.55
C SER A 137 12.40 5.77 -28.02
N SER A 138 12.22 6.99 -28.50
CA SER A 138 10.99 7.48 -29.12
C SER A 138 10.88 6.95 -30.55
N ALA A 139 9.88 6.10 -30.82
CA ALA A 139 9.59 5.63 -32.17
C ALA A 139 8.08 5.63 -32.46
N GLY A 140 7.65 6.70 -33.17
CA GLY A 140 6.63 6.73 -34.23
C GLY A 140 5.26 6.10 -33.97
N ALA A 141 4.28 6.93 -33.59
CA ALA A 141 2.87 6.61 -33.82
C ALA A 141 2.52 6.86 -35.29
N ARG A 142 2.02 5.83 -35.99
CA ARG A 142 1.47 5.91 -37.35
C ARG A 142 -0.06 5.94 -37.24
N SER A 143 -0.67 7.03 -37.67
CA SER A 143 -2.13 7.22 -37.68
C SER A 143 -2.72 6.62 -38.95
N THR A 144 -3.38 5.47 -38.87
CA THR A 144 -4.24 4.98 -39.97
C THR A 144 -5.69 5.33 -39.64
N ALA A 145 -6.21 6.38 -40.28
CA ALA A 145 -7.62 6.74 -40.24
C ALA A 145 -8.38 5.86 -41.24
N THR A 146 -9.17 4.91 -40.74
CA THR A 146 -10.19 4.22 -41.54
C THR A 146 -11.52 4.94 -41.32
N SER A 147 -11.94 5.74 -42.29
CA SER A 147 -13.27 6.34 -42.30
C SER A 147 -14.30 5.28 -42.68
N ARG A 148 -15.23 4.94 -41.78
CA ARG A 148 -16.47 4.26 -42.13
C ARG A 148 -17.61 5.26 -41.97
N ALA A 149 -18.33 5.51 -43.07
CA ALA A 149 -19.44 6.45 -43.13
C ALA A 149 -20.57 6.09 -42.14
N PRO A 150 -21.32 7.07 -41.61
CA PRO A 150 -22.41 6.82 -40.68
C PRO A 150 -23.69 6.39 -41.42
N ALA A 151 -24.32 5.30 -40.97
CA ALA A 151 -25.73 5.03 -41.25
C ALA A 151 -26.59 5.79 -40.23
N SER A 152 -27.60 6.53 -40.73
CA SER A 152 -28.51 7.41 -39.99
C SER A 152 -29.32 6.69 -38.89
N PRO A 153 -29.81 7.43 -37.87
CA PRO A 153 -30.46 6.85 -36.70
C PRO A 153 -31.97 6.66 -36.92
N CYS A 154 -32.49 5.46 -36.65
CA CYS A 154 -33.92 5.28 -36.41
C CYS A 154 -34.18 5.52 -34.91
N GLY A 155 -35.05 6.49 -34.62
CA GLY A 155 -35.35 6.98 -33.29
C GLY A 155 -36.19 6.03 -32.44
N TRP A 156 -36.12 6.25 -31.12
CA TRP A 156 -37.07 5.69 -30.16
C TRP A 156 -37.69 6.82 -29.34
N SER A 157 -39.01 6.92 -29.46
CA SER A 157 -39.88 7.62 -28.53
C SER A 157 -40.13 6.76 -27.30
N SER A 158 -40.02 7.37 -26.12
CA SER A 158 -40.47 6.79 -24.84
C SER A 158 -41.97 7.05 -24.63
N PRO A 159 -42.68 6.19 -23.86
CA PRO A 159 -43.71 6.63 -22.94
C PRO A 159 -43.11 7.08 -21.60
#